data_AF-A0A5B7SLQ4-F1
#
_entry.id   AF-A0A5B7SLQ4-F1
#
_cell.length_a   1.000
_cell.length_b   1.000
_cell.length_c   1.000
_cell.angle_alpha   90.00
_cell.angle_beta   90.00
_cell.angle_gamma   90.00
#
_symmetry.space_group_name_H-M   'P 1'
#
loop_
_entity.id
_entity.type
_entity.pdbx_description
1 polymer ?
#
loop_
_entity_poly.entity_id
_entity_poly.type
_entity_poly.pdbx_seq_one_letter_code
_entity_poly.pdbx_strand_id
1 'polypeptide(L)'
;MENVTDFEDILVKKYGNKGTEKRDKYDADSLAFRLGAMLKDARKEANLTQEELAERTGTKKSYISRIERGLSDIQVSTYYKLIELGLGKHLNISIA
;
A
#
# COMPACT_ATOMS: atom_id res chain seq x y z
N MET A 1 27.21 12.16 -15.33
CA MET A 1 25.82 12.21 -14.82
C MET A 1 25.26 10.82 -15.05
N GLU A 2 25.00 10.08 -13.99
CA GLU A 2 24.36 8.76 -14.15
C GLU A 2 22.98 8.97 -14.77
N ASN A 3 22.69 8.23 -15.85
CA ASN A 3 21.37 8.21 -16.47
C ASN A 3 20.40 7.51 -15.51
N VAL A 4 19.88 8.24 -14.54
CA VAL A 4 18.79 7.77 -13.68
C VAL A 4 17.58 7.62 -14.59
N THR A 5 17.27 6.39 -14.98
CA THR A 5 16.01 6.10 -15.67
C THR A 5 14.90 6.31 -14.65
N ASP A 6 13.98 7.24 -14.92
CA ASP A 6 12.87 7.49 -14.01
C ASP A 6 12.01 6.23 -13.91
N PHE A 7 11.40 6.01 -12.74
CA PHE A 7 10.52 4.87 -12.54
C PHE A 7 9.36 4.89 -13.53
N GLU A 8 8.84 6.08 -13.85
CA GLU A 8 7.79 6.23 -14.87
C GLU A 8 8.28 5.82 -16.26
N ASP A 9 9.53 6.13 -16.65
CA ASP A 9 10.11 5.69 -17.94
C ASP A 9 10.16 4.16 -18.04
N ILE A 10 10.51 3.48 -16.94
CA ILE A 10 10.53 2.01 -16.86
C ILE A 10 9.11 1.46 -17.03
N LEU A 11 8.13 2.08 -16.37
CA LEU A 11 6.74 1.64 -16.44
C LEU A 11 6.14 1.88 -17.82
N VAL A 12 6.40 3.02 -18.45
CA VAL A 12 5.99 3.30 -19.83
C VAL A 12 6.62 2.28 -20.79
N LYS A 13 7.91 1.99 -20.65
CA LYS A 13 8.61 1.00 -21.49
C LYS A 13 8.05 -0.42 -21.34
N LYS A 14 7.65 -0.82 -20.13
CA LYS A 14 7.15 -2.19 -19.87
C LYS A 14 5.65 -2.36 -20.09
N TYR A 15 4.86 -1.39 -19.67
CA TYR A 15 3.40 -1.51 -19.55
C TYR A 15 2.64 -0.50 -20.41
N GLY A 16 3.32 0.47 -21.01
CA GLY A 16 2.71 1.53 -21.80
C GLY A 16 2.33 2.74 -20.96
N ASN A 17 1.77 3.74 -21.64
CA ASN A 17 1.28 4.98 -21.02
C ASN A 17 0.04 4.70 -20.15
N LYS A 18 -0.20 5.56 -19.16
CA LYS A 18 -1.44 5.54 -18.35
C LYS A 18 -2.67 5.67 -19.25
N GLY A 19 -3.75 4.98 -18.90
CA GLY A 19 -4.98 4.92 -19.71
C GLY A 19 -4.95 3.90 -20.84
N THR A 20 -3.87 3.10 -20.95
CA THR A 20 -3.86 1.92 -21.82
C THR A 20 -4.31 0.70 -21.02
N GLU A 21 -5.05 -0.22 -21.63
CA GLU A 21 -5.58 -1.42 -20.96
C GLU A 21 -4.49 -2.21 -20.21
N LYS A 22 -3.31 -2.35 -20.82
CA LYS A 22 -2.16 -3.04 -20.21
C LYS A 22 -1.64 -2.31 -18.97
N ARG A 23 -1.54 -0.98 -19.03
CA ARG A 23 -1.07 -0.17 -17.91
C ARG A 23 -2.12 -0.12 -16.79
N ASP A 24 -3.38 0.06 -17.14
CA ASP A 24 -4.49 0.12 -16.18
C ASP A 24 -4.65 -1.21 -15.43
N LYS A 25 -4.48 -2.34 -16.13
CA LYS A 25 -4.45 -3.65 -15.50
C LYS A 25 -3.27 -3.81 -14.53
N TYR A 26 -2.05 -3.41 -14.94
CA TYR A 26 -0.90 -3.42 -14.04
C TYR A 26 -1.12 -2.53 -12.81
N ASP A 27 -1.71 -1.36 -13.00
CA ASP A 27 -2.02 -0.44 -11.91
C ASP A 27 -3.10 -1.01 -10.99
N ALA A 28 -4.12 -1.69 -11.51
CA ALA A 28 -5.10 -2.41 -10.70
C ALA A 28 -4.45 -3.56 -9.90
N ASP A 29 -3.68 -4.41 -10.57
CA ASP A 29 -3.02 -5.58 -9.98
C ASP A 29 -1.97 -5.18 -8.91
N SER A 30 -1.38 -3.99 -9.02
CA SER A 30 -0.40 -3.47 -8.06
C SER A 30 -1.00 -2.66 -6.92
N LEU A 31 -2.33 -2.47 -6.88
CA LEU A 31 -2.99 -1.65 -5.87
C LEU A 31 -2.76 -2.20 -4.45
N ALA A 32 -2.91 -3.51 -4.25
CA ALA A 32 -2.69 -4.15 -2.94
C ALA A 32 -1.26 -3.94 -2.44
N PHE A 33 -0.27 -4.03 -3.33
CA PHE A 33 1.12 -3.76 -3.00
C PHE A 33 1.34 -2.30 -2.58
N ARG A 34 0.78 -1.34 -3.33
CA ARG A 34 0.89 0.10 -3.01
C ARG A 34 0.26 0.43 -1.66
N LEU A 35 -0.95 -0.06 -1.39
CA LEU A 35 -1.61 0.12 -0.10
C LEU A 35 -0.80 -0.52 1.04
N GLY A 36 -0.25 -1.72 0.82
CA GLY A 36 0.63 -2.38 1.78
C GLY A 36 1.89 -1.57 2.11
N ALA A 37 2.54 -1.01 1.09
CA ALA A 37 3.72 -0.16 1.27
C ALA A 37 3.38 1.14 2.03
N MET A 38 2.28 1.81 1.67
CA MET A 38 1.81 3.01 2.38
C MET A 38 1.52 2.73 3.85
N LEU A 39 0.87 1.61 4.17
CA LEU A 39 0.62 1.20 5.55
C LEU A 39 1.93 0.97 6.32
N LYS A 40 2.90 0.29 5.70
CA LYS A 40 4.20 0.00 6.31
C LYS A 40 4.94 1.28 6.66
N ASP A 41 4.93 2.27 5.78
CA ASP A 41 5.60 3.54 5.99
C ASP A 41 4.90 4.35 7.08
N ALA A 42 3.57 4.45 7.03
CA ALA A 42 2.78 5.11 8.07
C ALA A 42 2.95 4.47 9.46
N ARG A 43 3.09 3.13 9.52
CA ARG A 43 3.40 2.41 10.76
C ARG A 43 4.79 2.76 11.30
N LYS A 44 5.79 2.82 10.43
CA LYS A 44 7.15 3.18 10.81
C LYS A 44 7.24 4.63 11.29
N GLU A 45 6.54 5.55 10.64
CA GLU A 45 6.43 6.94 11.12
C GLU A 45 5.80 7.03 12.51
N ALA A 46 4.84 6.16 12.80
CA ALA A 46 4.23 6.05 14.13
C ALA A 46 5.12 5.32 15.15
N ASN A 47 6.34 4.90 14.78
CA ASN A 47 7.28 4.12 15.59
C ASN A 47 6.68 2.83 16.18
N LEU A 48 5.80 2.17 15.42
CA LEU A 48 5.18 0.92 15.84
C LEU A 48 5.80 -0.28 15.15
N THR A 49 5.89 -1.39 15.86
CA THR A 49 6.16 -2.72 15.30
C THR A 49 4.89 -3.30 14.67
N GLN A 50 5.05 -4.35 13.85
CA GLN A 50 3.91 -5.07 13.27
C GLN A 50 3.04 -5.75 14.36
N GLU A 51 3.66 -6.15 15.47
CA GLU A 51 2.96 -6.79 16.59
C GLU A 51 2.09 -5.76 17.31
N GLU A 52 2.63 -4.59 17.65
CA GLU A 52 1.87 -3.52 18.32
C GLU A 52 0.70 -3.02 17.47
N LEU A 53 0.90 -2.88 16.15
CA LEU A 53 -0.21 -2.52 15.25
C LEU A 53 -1.29 -3.62 15.24
N ALA A 54 -0.88 -4.89 15.24
CA ALA A 54 -1.79 -6.02 15.26
C ALA A 54 -2.60 -6.07 16.57
N GLU A 55 -1.95 -5.86 17.71
CA GLU A 55 -2.60 -5.80 19.03
C GLU A 55 -3.63 -4.67 19.10
N ARG A 56 -3.25 -3.44 18.71
CA ARG A 56 -4.14 -2.27 18.72
C ARG A 56 -5.40 -2.47 17.89
N THR A 57 -5.31 -3.28 16.85
CA THR A 57 -6.39 -3.46 15.88
C THR A 57 -7.02 -4.85 15.96
N GLY A 58 -6.67 -5.68 16.95
CA GLY A 58 -7.22 -7.02 17.14
C GLY A 58 -7.04 -7.90 15.90
N THR A 59 -5.86 -7.86 15.28
CA THR A 59 -5.47 -8.70 14.13
C THR A 59 -4.23 -9.54 14.48
N LYS A 60 -3.80 -10.40 13.55
CA LYS A 60 -2.58 -11.19 13.69
C LYS A 60 -1.41 -10.43 13.07
N LYS A 61 -0.24 -10.41 13.72
CA LYS A 61 0.99 -9.86 13.13
C LYS A 61 1.35 -10.48 11.78
N SER A 62 1.08 -11.78 11.60
CA SER A 62 1.25 -12.45 10.30
C SER A 62 0.35 -11.88 9.20
N TYR A 63 -0.83 -11.38 9.55
CA TYR A 63 -1.72 -10.72 8.61
C TYR A 63 -1.20 -9.34 8.22
N ILE A 64 -0.79 -8.51 9.19
CA ILE A 64 -0.13 -7.22 8.94
C ILE A 64 1.10 -7.42 8.02
N SER A 65 1.93 -8.41 8.31
CA SER A 65 3.11 -8.74 7.50
C SER A 65 2.78 -9.12 6.05
N ARG A 66 1.65 -9.81 5.80
CA ARG A 66 1.23 -10.14 4.43
C ARG A 66 0.72 -8.91 3.70
N ILE A 67 -0.08 -8.07 4.36
CA ILE A 67 -0.58 -6.81 3.82
C ILE A 67 0.59 -5.91 3.42
N GLU A 68 1.53 -5.67 4.33
CA GLU A 68 2.69 -4.79 4.07
C GLU A 68 3.63 -5.28 2.95
N ARG A 69 3.49 -6.54 2.52
CA ARG A 69 4.24 -7.12 1.40
C ARG A 69 3.41 -7.26 0.13
N GLY A 70 2.15 -6.83 0.13
CA GLY A 70 1.23 -6.99 -1.00
C GLY A 70 0.87 -8.46 -1.28
N LEU A 71 1.04 -9.36 -0.31
CA LEU A 71 0.75 -10.80 -0.45
C LEU A 71 -0.69 -11.16 -0.06
N SER A 72 -1.53 -10.16 0.19
CA SER A 72 -2.93 -10.30 0.53
C SER A 72 -3.66 -9.06 0.06
N ASP A 73 -4.80 -9.27 -0.58
CA ASP A 73 -5.79 -8.21 -0.72
C ASP A 73 -6.25 -7.76 0.68
N ILE A 74 -6.62 -6.49 0.75
CA ILE A 74 -7.11 -5.86 1.96
C ILE A 74 -8.46 -5.22 1.69
N GLN A 75 -9.44 -5.59 2.51
CA GLN A 75 -10.73 -4.91 2.49
C GLN A 75 -10.55 -3.46 2.96
N VAL A 76 -11.28 -2.53 2.35
CA VAL A 76 -11.24 -1.11 2.72
C VAL A 76 -11.57 -0.90 4.20
N SER A 77 -12.53 -1.65 4.74
CA SER A 77 -12.89 -1.63 6.17
C SER A 77 -11.72 -2.02 7.08
N THR A 78 -10.94 -3.03 6.69
CA THR A 78 -9.72 -3.44 7.39
C THR A 78 -8.65 -2.36 7.28
N TYR A 79 -8.44 -1.80 6.09
CA TYR A 79 -7.46 -0.72 5.90
C TYR A 79 -7.80 0.49 6.76
N TYR A 80 -9.07 0.91 6.76
CA TYR A 80 -9.60 1.95 7.63
C TYR A 80 -9.30 1.65 9.10
N LYS A 81 -9.60 0.43 9.59
CA LYS A 81 -9.29 0.03 10.97
C LYS A 81 -7.79 0.16 11.29
N LEU A 82 -6.92 -0.27 10.38
CA LEU A 82 -5.48 -0.19 10.58
C LEU A 82 -4.99 1.25 10.68
N ILE A 83 -5.50 2.14 9.83
CA ILE A 83 -5.11 3.54 9.80
C ILE A 83 -5.69 4.32 11.00
N GLU A 84 -7.00 4.25 11.23
CA GLU A 84 -7.69 5.07 12.22
C GLU A 84 -7.47 4.56 13.64
N LEU A 85 -7.76 3.28 13.88
CA LEU A 85 -7.62 2.69 15.21
C LEU A 85 -6.18 2.32 15.53
N GLY A 86 -5.46 1.78 14.55
CA GLY A 86 -4.09 1.28 14.77
C GLY A 86 -3.04 2.39 14.83
N LEU A 87 -3.08 3.30 13.86
CA LEU A 87 -2.09 4.37 13.73
C LEU A 87 -2.57 5.72 14.30
N GLY A 88 -3.87 5.88 14.58
CA GLY A 88 -4.41 7.18 15.02
C GLY A 88 -4.34 8.26 13.93
N LYS A 89 -4.41 7.86 12.65
CA LYS A 89 -4.38 8.76 11.48
C LYS A 89 -5.73 8.70 10.75
N HIS A 90 -5.98 9.66 9.86
CA HIS A 90 -7.22 9.70 9.07
C HIS A 90 -7.06 9.13 7.66
N LEU A 91 -7.94 8.20 7.28
CA LEU A 91 -8.03 7.68 5.92
C LEU A 91 -8.93 8.58 5.08
N ASN A 92 -8.33 9.31 4.15
CA ASN A 92 -9.05 10.14 3.19
C ASN A 92 -9.15 9.42 1.84
N ILE A 93 -10.37 9.25 1.33
CA ILE A 93 -10.64 8.71 0.00
C ILE A 93 -11.43 9.75 -0.78
N SER A 94 -10.90 10.18 -1.91
CA SER A 94 -11.55 11.11 -2.82
C SER A 94 -11.77 10.47 -4.18
N ILE A 95 -12.95 10.66 -4.74
CA ILE A 95 -13.26 10.31 -6.13
C ILE A 95 -13.35 11.64 -6.88
N ALA A 96 -12.57 11.79 -7.94
CA ALA A 96 -12.53 12.98 -8.79
C ALA A 96 -13.05 12.65 -10.19
#